data_AF-A0A3D4HGZ5-F1
#
_entry.id   AF-A0A3D4HGZ5-F1
#
_cell.length_a   1.000
_cell.length_b   1.000
_cell.length_c   1.000
_cell.angle_alpha   90.00
_cell.angle_beta   90.00
_cell.angle_gamma   90.00
#
_symmetry.space_group_name_H-M   'P 1'
#
loop_
_entity.id
_entity.type
_entity.pdbx_description
1 polymer ?
#
loop_
_entity_poly.entity_id
_entity_poly.type
_entity_poly.pdbx_seq_one_letter_code
_entity_poly.pdbx_strand_id
1 'polypeptide(L)'
;MSFYMENWKDPLILDESMAPLDAEQIAILAPDNDNEDSMLGDLLEVFIAESESRLAEIAQFCQAQDAQALRVPVHFIAGSAANLGAARISQLCRQVEVAILDDSFDGYSDLPQILQNEYQVGLSALKEVVRTN
;
A
#
# COMPACT_ATOMS: atom_id res chain seq x y z
N MET A 1 -23.07 -9.47 13.37
CA MET A 1 -21.78 -9.60 14.07
C MET A 1 -20.96 -8.39 13.68
N SER A 2 -21.05 -7.31 14.45
CA SER A 2 -20.31 -6.07 14.19
C SER A 2 -18.90 -6.30 14.70
N PHE A 3 -17.96 -6.41 13.78
CA PHE A 3 -16.53 -6.43 14.05
C PHE A 3 -15.99 -5.09 13.54
N TYR A 4 -15.06 -4.47 14.26
CA TYR A 4 -14.41 -3.17 13.97
C TYR A 4 -15.11 -1.89 14.48
N MET A 5 -15.41 -1.83 15.78
CA MET A 5 -15.51 -0.54 16.49
C MET A 5 -14.86 -0.65 17.87
N GLU A 6 -13.54 -0.87 17.92
CA GLU A 6 -12.78 -0.77 19.17
C GLU A 6 -11.50 0.05 18.96
N ASN A 7 -11.53 1.29 19.49
CA ASN A 7 -10.42 2.09 20.02
C ASN A 7 -9.15 2.25 19.14
N TRP A 8 -9.10 3.34 18.36
CA TRP A 8 -7.98 3.69 17.47
C TRP A 8 -6.70 4.25 18.15
N LYS A 9 -6.43 4.00 19.44
CA LYS A 9 -5.22 4.53 20.12
C LYS A 9 -3.97 3.64 20.00
N ASP A 10 -3.94 2.75 19.04
CA ASP A 10 -2.77 1.89 18.80
C ASP A 10 -1.95 2.39 17.60
N PRO A 11 -0.60 2.25 17.64
CA PRO A 11 0.28 2.60 16.52
C PRO A 11 -0.16 1.84 15.27
N LEU A 12 0.14 2.34 14.07
CA LEU A 12 -0.18 1.72 12.78
C LEU A 12 0.02 0.18 12.82
N ILE A 13 -1.05 -0.58 13.11
CA ILE A 13 -0.96 -2.02 13.24
C ILE A 13 -1.08 -2.60 11.85
N LEU A 14 0.08 -2.95 11.31
CA LEU A 14 0.16 -3.81 10.16
C LEU A 14 -0.26 -5.23 10.56
N ASP A 15 -1.26 -5.78 9.88
CA ASP A 15 -1.59 -7.20 10.03
C ASP A 15 -0.57 -8.05 9.26
N GLU A 16 0.51 -8.44 9.96
CA GLU A 16 1.57 -9.28 9.39
C GLU A 16 1.09 -10.69 9.02
N SER A 17 -0.06 -11.13 9.52
CA SER A 17 -0.66 -12.43 9.18
C SER A 17 -1.35 -12.40 7.81
N MET A 18 -1.68 -11.21 7.31
CA MET A 18 -2.25 -11.03 5.99
C MET A 18 -1.20 -11.32 4.91
N ALA A 19 -1.63 -11.98 3.84
CA ALA A 19 -0.82 -12.12 2.63
C ALA A 19 -0.52 -10.73 2.03
N PRO A 20 0.70 -10.48 1.55
CA PRO A 20 1.04 -9.18 0.94
C PRO A 20 0.26 -8.92 -0.35
N LEU A 21 -0.14 -9.98 -1.05
CA LEU A 21 -0.87 -9.93 -2.31
C LEU A 21 -2.25 -10.60 -2.21
N ASP A 22 -3.21 -10.09 -2.96
CA ASP A 22 -4.52 -10.67 -3.21
C ASP A 22 -4.43 -11.67 -4.38
N ALA A 23 -4.57 -12.96 -4.09
CA ALA A 23 -4.43 -14.01 -5.08
C ALA A 23 -5.50 -13.95 -6.20
N GLU A 24 -6.72 -13.48 -5.90
CA GLU A 24 -7.78 -13.37 -6.90
C GLU A 24 -7.48 -12.25 -7.90
N GLN A 25 -7.03 -11.09 -7.40
CA GLN A 25 -6.61 -9.99 -8.27
C GLN A 25 -5.36 -10.36 -9.09
N ILE A 26 -4.40 -11.06 -8.51
CA ILE A 26 -3.23 -11.55 -9.25
C ILE A 26 -3.64 -12.49 -10.39
N ALA A 27 -4.57 -13.42 -10.15
CA ALA A 27 -5.05 -14.33 -11.19
C ALA A 27 -5.79 -13.60 -12.34
N ILE A 28 -6.39 -12.44 -12.06
CA ILE A 28 -7.03 -11.60 -13.08
C ILE A 28 -5.99 -10.87 -13.94
N LEU A 29 -4.93 -10.35 -13.32
CA LEU A 29 -3.90 -9.53 -13.98
C LEU A 29 -2.80 -10.35 -14.67
N ALA A 30 -2.59 -11.58 -14.21
CA ALA A 30 -1.66 -12.54 -14.78
C ALA A 30 -2.37 -13.90 -15.01
N PRO A 31 -3.28 -13.98 -16.00
CA PRO A 31 -4.09 -15.17 -16.25
C PRO A 31 -3.29 -16.32 -16.91
N ASP A 32 -2.20 -16.02 -17.61
CA ASP A 32 -1.39 -16.98 -18.36
C ASP A 32 0.08 -16.91 -17.89
N ASN A 33 0.63 -18.03 -17.41
CA ASN A 33 1.97 -18.15 -16.82
C ASN A 33 3.13 -18.25 -17.84
N ASP A 34 3.03 -17.62 -19.02
CA ASP A 34 4.00 -17.88 -20.08
C ASP A 34 4.41 -16.65 -20.92
N ASN A 35 4.26 -15.42 -20.43
CA ASN A 35 4.71 -14.25 -21.22
C ASN A 35 5.32 -13.11 -20.39
N GLU A 36 6.52 -12.69 -20.82
CA GLU A 36 7.21 -11.47 -20.37
C GLU A 36 6.36 -10.18 -20.58
N ASP A 37 5.38 -10.21 -21.50
CA ASP A 37 4.40 -9.13 -21.76
C ASP A 37 3.09 -9.32 -20.96
N SER A 38 3.18 -9.53 -19.65
CA SER A 38 1.98 -9.63 -18.79
C SER A 38 1.44 -8.23 -18.45
N MET A 39 0.11 -8.08 -18.45
CA MET A 39 -0.56 -6.83 -17.98
C MET A 39 -0.11 -6.44 -16.57
N LEU A 40 0.20 -7.42 -15.72
CA LEU A 40 0.77 -7.20 -14.39
C LEU A 40 2.15 -6.53 -14.45
N GLY A 41 3.01 -6.92 -15.38
CA GLY A 41 4.33 -6.32 -15.59
C GLY A 41 4.25 -4.84 -15.93
N ASP A 42 3.43 -4.47 -16.91
CA ASP A 42 3.20 -3.06 -17.30
C ASP A 42 2.66 -2.23 -16.14
N LEU A 43 1.66 -2.76 -15.41
CA LEU A 43 1.10 -2.09 -14.25
C LEU A 43 2.12 -1.95 -13.12
N LEU A 44 3.00 -2.93 -12.94
CA LEU A 44 4.06 -2.90 -11.95
C LEU A 44 5.07 -1.79 -12.23
N GLU A 45 5.48 -1.59 -13.48
CA GLU A 45 6.38 -0.49 -13.83
C GLU A 45 5.77 0.88 -13.53
N VAL A 46 4.50 1.08 -13.89
CA VAL A 46 3.76 2.31 -13.59
C VAL A 46 3.64 2.51 -12.08
N PHE A 47 3.26 1.45 -11.34
CA PHE A 47 3.16 1.50 -9.88
C PHE A 47 4.48 1.89 -9.22
N ILE A 48 5.62 1.36 -9.70
CA ILE A 48 6.93 1.71 -9.16
C ILE A 48 7.24 3.19 -9.39
N ALA A 49 7.11 3.65 -10.63
CA ALA A 49 7.44 5.01 -11.00
C ALA A 49 6.59 6.04 -10.23
N GLU A 50 5.30 5.76 -10.05
CA GLU A 50 4.40 6.68 -9.35
C GLU A 50 4.57 6.61 -7.83
N SER A 51 4.72 5.42 -7.26
CA SER A 51 4.76 5.23 -5.79
C SER A 51 6.01 5.82 -5.14
N GLU A 52 7.18 5.75 -5.78
CA GLU A 52 8.42 6.30 -5.20
C GLU A 52 8.32 7.81 -4.92
N SER A 53 7.71 8.55 -5.84
CA SER A 53 7.47 9.99 -5.66
C SER A 53 6.53 10.27 -4.49
N ARG A 54 5.48 9.46 -4.32
CA ARG A 54 4.48 9.61 -3.25
C ARG A 54 5.01 9.19 -1.89
N LEU A 55 5.86 8.17 -1.82
CA LEU A 55 6.55 7.77 -0.60
C LEU A 55 7.46 8.89 -0.09
N ALA A 56 8.15 9.59 -0.99
CA ALA A 56 8.96 10.75 -0.63
C ALA A 56 8.11 11.91 -0.11
N GLU A 57 6.99 12.22 -0.76
CA GLU A 57 6.01 13.23 -0.28
C GLU A 57 5.48 12.89 1.11
N ILE A 58 5.11 11.62 1.35
CA ILE A 58 4.66 11.14 2.67
C ILE A 58 5.72 11.38 3.73
N ALA A 59 6.97 11.01 3.46
CA ALA A 59 8.06 11.24 4.40
C ALA A 59 8.24 12.74 4.73
N GLN A 60 8.09 13.63 3.75
CA GLN A 60 8.18 15.08 3.94
C GLN A 60 7.02 15.62 4.78
N PHE A 61 5.78 15.25 4.47
CA PHE A 61 4.61 15.69 5.23
C PHE A 61 4.59 15.10 6.64
N CYS A 62 5.15 13.91 6.84
CA CYS A 62 5.37 13.36 8.16
C CYS A 62 6.35 14.19 8.99
N GLN A 63 7.45 14.65 8.41
CA GLN A 63 8.40 15.55 9.09
C GLN A 63 7.76 16.91 9.43
N ALA A 64 6.88 17.41 8.57
CA ALA A 64 6.14 18.65 8.79
C ALA A 64 4.93 18.48 9.75
N GLN A 65 4.60 17.25 10.13
CA GLN A 65 3.40 16.89 10.88
C GLN A 65 2.10 17.42 10.25
N ASP A 66 2.00 17.36 8.91
CA ASP A 66 0.84 17.83 8.15
C ASP A 66 -0.02 16.64 7.70
N ALA A 67 -0.93 16.19 8.59
CA ALA A 67 -1.86 15.11 8.29
C ALA A 67 -2.71 15.38 7.04
N GLN A 68 -3.15 16.62 6.81
CA GLN A 68 -4.03 16.91 5.67
C GLN A 68 -3.28 16.79 4.34
N ALA A 69 -2.01 17.17 4.31
CA ALA A 69 -1.16 16.98 3.13
C ALA A 69 -0.88 15.49 2.82
N LEU A 70 -0.93 14.60 3.81
CA LEU A 70 -0.76 13.15 3.61
C LEU A 70 -1.91 12.50 2.82
N ARG A 71 -3.12 13.10 2.83
CA ARG A 71 -4.32 12.46 2.25
C ARG A 71 -4.15 12.07 0.79
N VAL A 72 -3.65 12.99 -0.03
CA VAL A 72 -3.52 12.79 -1.47
C VAL A 72 -2.52 11.68 -1.82
N PRO A 73 -1.27 11.70 -1.34
CA PRO A 73 -0.31 10.64 -1.65
C PRO A 73 -0.71 9.29 -1.04
N VAL A 74 -1.30 9.26 0.16
CA VAL A 74 -1.78 8.01 0.77
C VAL A 74 -2.94 7.42 -0.04
N HIS A 75 -3.93 8.23 -0.42
CA HIS A 75 -5.06 7.78 -1.25
C HIS A 75 -4.62 7.22 -2.60
N PHE A 76 -3.66 7.91 -3.21
CA PHE A 76 -3.08 7.47 -4.46
C PHE A 76 -2.45 6.08 -4.34
N ILE A 77 -1.57 5.87 -3.35
CA ILE A 77 -0.93 4.58 -3.12
C ILE A 77 -1.98 3.51 -2.78
N ALA A 78 -2.99 3.85 -1.96
CA ALA A 78 -4.06 2.91 -1.60
C ALA A 78 -4.78 2.34 -2.82
N GLY A 79 -5.12 3.20 -3.78
CA GLY A 79 -5.80 2.83 -5.02
C GLY A 79 -4.88 2.07 -5.97
N SER A 80 -3.66 2.55 -6.17
CA SER A 80 -2.69 1.90 -7.07
C SER A 80 -2.32 0.51 -6.57
N ALA A 81 -2.03 0.38 -5.27
CA ALA A 81 -1.78 -0.91 -4.63
C ALA A 81 -2.97 -1.86 -4.72
N ALA A 82 -4.21 -1.39 -4.51
CA ALA A 82 -5.41 -2.21 -4.67
C ALA A 82 -5.55 -2.72 -6.11
N ASN A 83 -5.29 -1.86 -7.09
CA ASN A 83 -5.40 -2.22 -8.50
C ASN A 83 -4.42 -3.34 -8.87
N LEU A 84 -3.19 -3.31 -8.34
CA LEU A 84 -2.18 -4.36 -8.54
C LEU A 84 -2.37 -5.60 -7.65
N GLY A 85 -3.35 -5.59 -6.74
CA GLY A 85 -3.52 -6.67 -5.76
C GLY A 85 -2.49 -6.62 -4.61
N ALA A 86 -1.75 -5.54 -4.41
CA ALA A 86 -0.89 -5.34 -3.24
C ALA A 86 -1.71 -5.01 -1.98
N ALA A 87 -2.39 -6.03 -1.47
CA ALA A 87 -3.47 -5.91 -0.50
C ALA A 87 -3.03 -5.28 0.83
N ARG A 88 -1.86 -5.65 1.35
CA ARG A 88 -1.34 -5.10 2.62
C ARG A 88 -1.03 -3.61 2.54
N ILE A 89 -0.39 -3.17 1.45
CA ILE A 89 -0.11 -1.75 1.21
C ILE A 89 -1.43 -0.98 1.12
N SER A 90 -2.41 -1.49 0.36
CA SER A 90 -3.72 -0.85 0.25
C SER A 90 -4.42 -0.72 1.59
N GLN A 91 -4.41 -1.78 2.41
CA GLN A 91 -5.02 -1.77 3.73
C GLN A 91 -4.35 -0.77 4.66
N LEU A 92 -3.01 -0.76 4.72
CA LEU A 92 -2.24 0.20 5.52
C LEU A 92 -2.59 1.64 5.15
N CYS A 93 -2.57 1.98 3.86
CA CYS A 93 -2.90 3.32 3.40
C CYS A 93 -4.36 3.71 3.72
N ARG A 94 -5.30 2.77 3.63
CA ARG A 94 -6.71 3.03 4.02
C ARG A 94 -6.86 3.30 5.52
N GLN A 95 -6.11 2.59 6.37
CA GLN A 95 -6.10 2.88 7.81
C GLN A 95 -5.58 4.29 8.10
N VAL A 96 -4.51 4.69 7.42
CA VAL A 96 -3.95 6.04 7.51
C VAL A 96 -4.95 7.09 7.03
N GLU A 97 -5.63 6.88 5.90
CA GLU A 97 -6.69 7.77 5.40
C GLU A 97 -7.81 7.95 6.42
N VAL A 98 -8.29 6.86 7.03
CA VAL A 98 -9.33 6.92 8.07
C VAL A 98 -8.85 7.73 9.27
N ALA A 99 -7.64 7.46 9.77
CA ALA A 99 -7.07 8.22 10.88
C ALA A 99 -6.90 9.72 10.57
N ILE A 100 -6.53 10.07 9.34
CA ILE A 100 -6.45 11.48 8.93
C ILE A 100 -7.84 12.13 8.87
N LEU A 101 -8.84 11.42 8.34
CA LEU A 101 -10.21 11.91 8.23
C LEU A 101 -10.88 12.09 9.60
N ASP A 102 -10.54 11.25 10.55
CA ASP A 102 -11.02 11.30 11.94
C ASP A 102 -10.23 12.30 12.81
N ASP A 103 -9.33 13.09 12.21
CA ASP A 103 -8.43 14.06 12.86
C ASP A 103 -7.61 13.44 14.01
N SER A 104 -7.14 12.24 13.70
CA SER A 104 -6.76 11.20 14.63
C SER A 104 -5.32 10.74 14.38
N PHE A 105 -4.78 11.00 13.20
CA PHE A 105 -3.46 10.52 12.81
C PHE A 105 -2.32 11.09 13.69
N ASP A 106 -1.58 10.21 14.38
CA ASP A 106 -0.39 10.55 15.16
C ASP A 106 0.89 9.77 14.75
N GLY A 107 0.78 8.87 13.77
CA GLY A 107 1.85 7.97 13.33
C GLY A 107 2.96 8.60 12.49
N TYR A 108 3.25 9.90 12.66
CA TYR A 108 4.21 10.65 11.84
C TYR A 108 5.63 10.07 11.88
N SER A 109 6.08 9.55 13.02
CA SER A 109 7.43 8.98 13.16
C SER A 109 7.57 7.63 12.47
N ASP A 110 6.50 6.85 12.43
CA ASP A 110 6.55 5.44 12.10
C ASP A 110 6.06 5.17 10.66
N LEU A 111 5.08 5.95 10.19
CA LEU A 111 4.46 5.78 8.88
C LEU A 111 5.48 5.69 7.73
N PRO A 112 6.47 6.59 7.61
CA PRO A 112 7.40 6.52 6.48
C PRO A 112 8.17 5.19 6.43
N GLN A 113 8.63 4.70 7.58
CA GLN A 113 9.40 3.46 7.65
C GLN A 113 8.52 2.23 7.45
N ILE A 114 7.34 2.19 8.06
CA ILE A 114 6.39 1.08 7.91
C ILE A 114 5.95 0.97 6.44
N LEU A 115 5.52 2.09 5.84
CA LEU A 115 5.04 2.10 4.46
C LEU A 115 6.16 1.77 3.47
N GLN A 116 7.39 2.26 3.70
CA GLN A 116 8.54 1.90 2.88
C GLN A 116 8.85 0.40 2.95
N ASN A 117 8.81 -0.20 4.14
CA ASN A 117 9.04 -1.63 4.32
C ASN A 117 7.98 -2.46 3.59
N GLU A 118 6.70 -2.11 3.78
CA GLU A 118 5.60 -2.80 3.11
C GLU A 118 5.64 -2.65 1.60
N TYR A 119 6.04 -1.48 1.11
CA TYR A 119 6.27 -1.27 -0.31
C TYR A 119 7.34 -2.22 -0.86
N GLN A 120 8.45 -2.43 -0.15
CA GLN A 120 9.48 -3.40 -0.57
C GLN A 120 8.99 -4.85 -0.51
N VAL A 121 8.20 -5.22 0.51
CA VAL A 121 7.61 -6.55 0.64
C VAL A 121 6.67 -6.84 -0.53
N GLY A 122 5.73 -5.92 -0.80
CA GLY A 122 4.79 -6.05 -1.92
C GLY A 122 5.49 -6.06 -3.27
N LEU A 123 6.48 -5.19 -3.48
CA LEU A 123 7.27 -5.15 -4.71
C LEU A 123 8.03 -6.45 -4.97
N SER A 124 8.64 -7.03 -3.93
CA SER A 124 9.32 -8.33 -4.03
C SER A 124 8.35 -9.44 -4.44
N ALA A 125 7.18 -9.49 -3.80
CA ALA A 125 6.15 -10.49 -4.10
C ALA A 125 5.60 -10.32 -5.53
N LEU A 126 5.30 -9.10 -5.97
CA LEU A 126 4.82 -8.82 -7.34
C LEU A 126 5.86 -9.20 -8.40
N LYS A 127 7.14 -8.89 -8.16
CA LYS A 127 8.24 -9.28 -9.06
C LYS A 127 8.40 -10.79 -9.16
N GLU A 128 8.19 -11.52 -8.07
CA GLU A 128 8.25 -12.99 -8.09
C GLU A 128 7.12 -13.58 -8.93
N VAL A 129 5.91 -13.03 -8.82
CA VAL A 129 4.78 -13.39 -9.67
C VAL A 129 5.11 -13.13 -11.15
N VAL A 130 5.63 -11.94 -11.47
CA VAL A 130 6.00 -11.58 -12.85
C VAL A 130 7.16 -12.42 -13.41
N ARG A 131 8.07 -12.94 -12.56
CA ARG A 131 9.16 -13.83 -13.02
C ARG A 131 8.75 -15.29 -13.22
N THR A 132 7.77 -15.74 -12.45
CA THR A 132 7.34 -17.15 -12.42
C THR A 132 6.22 -17.41 -13.44
N ASN A 133 5.60 -16.34 -13.92
CA ASN A 133 4.65 -16.29 -15.02
C ASN A 133 5.33 -15.79 -16.31
#